data_AF-A0A7W3RN82-F1
#
_entry.id   AF-A0A7W3RN82-F1
#
_cell.length_a   1.000
_cell.length_b   1.000
_cell.length_c   1.000
_cell.angle_alpha   90.00
_cell.angle_beta   90.00
_cell.angle_gamma   90.00
#
_symmetry.space_group_name_H-M   'P 1'
#
loop_
_entity.id
_entity.type
_entity.pdbx_description
1 polymer ?
#
loop_
_entity_poly.entity_id
_entity_poly.type
_entity_poly.pdbx_seq_one_letter_code
_entity_poly.pdbx_strand_id
1 'polypeptide(L)'
;MDEVSGVEFGDGWIRASVRGTERYEAELLLGGRRKLAGTCDCPYGQEGNFCKHLVALGLTVIRQEADLPRLRRTARERARDLDAWLTCLSRDDLLALVREEMAEDRNLRKRLELRVASARGDVAGIRSRIRELLDIGPFTQYGYVEYADARAYADQAGQAVTAIRSLTVSGRAADATTLAREMIGLLATAIGSVDDSDGRLGQVGADLADAHHEACRAARPDPEELAHWLVTHALDEAADLTDIDPLDYEDLLGERGTAALRRHAAEAWQANRTGWADKHMMRRLAKSGRDIDTVIAIHASDLAPNGHTHLLIARELDTAGRTAEAQECAERGIRETEDLAGVDTALVDHLADRYTRTGRPADAVSLRRAHFTARRTLLTYQQLRAAAVAAACWTSEREKALALVRDDVERTDTSGDRVLVDVLLDDKDVDAAWQAAHEHGAHDSQWLTLADQSRPTRPADALAVYLRLAARLTRETGNRTYEQLVSLLLRIRDCHRHLGTPDDCTVYVTELRAAQKRKRNLMRLMDQHGL
;
A
#
# COMPACT_ATOMS: atom_id res chain seq x y z
N MET A 1 -18.02 -32.57 11.07
CA MET A 1 -17.96 -32.09 12.47
C MET A 1 -16.54 -32.23 13.05
N ASP A 2 -15.54 -32.66 12.26
CA ASP A 2 -14.17 -32.97 12.68
C ASP A 2 -13.18 -31.80 12.50
N GLU A 3 -13.67 -30.56 12.39
CA GLU A 3 -12.84 -29.39 12.08
C GLU A 3 -12.38 -28.63 13.32
N VAL A 4 -13.02 -28.80 14.49
CA VAL A 4 -12.62 -28.16 15.76
C VAL A 4 -12.51 -29.25 16.83
N SER A 5 -11.37 -29.31 17.51
CA SER A 5 -11.04 -30.36 18.48
C SER A 5 -10.32 -29.78 19.70
N GLY A 6 -10.41 -30.47 20.84
CA GLY A 6 -9.73 -30.04 22.07
C GLY A 6 -10.23 -28.71 22.60
N VAL A 7 -11.56 -28.49 22.64
CA VAL A 7 -12.12 -27.24 23.15
C VAL A 7 -11.88 -27.14 24.66
N GLU A 8 -11.10 -26.15 25.06
CA GLU A 8 -10.74 -25.86 26.44
C GLU A 8 -11.36 -24.54 26.88
N PHE A 9 -11.89 -24.51 28.10
CA PHE A 9 -12.46 -23.33 28.72
C PHE A 9 -11.55 -22.90 29.87
N GLY A 10 -11.07 -21.66 29.80
CA GLY A 10 -10.39 -20.99 30.91
C GLY A 10 -11.26 -19.90 31.54
N ASP A 11 -10.71 -19.19 32.54
CA ASP A 11 -11.38 -18.01 33.06
C ASP A 11 -11.22 -16.83 32.09
N GLY A 12 -12.27 -16.62 31.29
CA GLY A 12 -12.31 -15.49 30.36
C GLY A 12 -11.77 -15.78 28.95
N TRP A 13 -11.35 -17.01 28.67
CA TRP A 13 -10.91 -17.43 27.32
C TRP A 13 -11.43 -18.82 26.95
N ILE A 14 -11.49 -19.10 25.64
CA ILE A 14 -11.81 -20.42 25.08
C ILE A 14 -10.78 -20.72 23.99
N ARG A 15 -10.13 -21.88 24.05
CA ARG A 15 -9.12 -22.29 23.08
C ARG A 15 -9.50 -23.60 22.42
N ALA A 16 -9.14 -23.79 21.16
CA ALA A 16 -9.25 -25.07 20.49
C ALA A 16 -8.26 -25.18 19.33
N SER A 17 -8.02 -26.43 18.93
CA SER A 17 -7.29 -26.75 17.71
C SER A 17 -8.27 -26.89 16.53
N VAL A 18 -8.09 -26.07 15.49
CA VAL A 18 -8.97 -25.97 14.33
C VAL A 18 -8.23 -26.44 13.08
N ARG A 19 -8.85 -27.35 12.32
CA ARG A 19 -8.29 -27.90 11.08
C ARG A 19 -8.66 -27.02 9.89
N GLY A 20 -7.64 -26.47 9.23
CA GLY A 20 -7.71 -25.79 7.94
C GLY A 20 -6.83 -26.49 6.90
N THR A 21 -6.02 -25.71 6.18
CA THR A 21 -4.88 -26.23 5.38
C THR A 21 -3.87 -26.98 6.25
N GLU A 22 -3.67 -26.48 7.47
CA GLU A 22 -2.92 -27.13 8.54
C GLU A 22 -3.75 -27.14 9.83
N ARG A 23 -3.15 -27.53 10.96
CA ARG A 23 -3.79 -27.44 12.27
C ARG A 23 -3.41 -26.10 12.89
N TYR A 24 -4.41 -25.31 13.24
CA TYR A 24 -4.28 -23.96 13.77
C TYR A 24 -4.81 -23.88 15.20
N GLU A 25 -4.10 -23.22 16.09
CA GLU A 25 -4.55 -22.88 17.42
C GLU A 25 -5.38 -21.58 17.38
N ALA A 26 -6.64 -21.67 17.82
CA ALA A 26 -7.57 -20.55 17.87
C ALA A 26 -7.99 -20.29 19.31
N GLU A 27 -7.92 -19.03 19.73
CA GLU A 27 -8.32 -18.58 21.07
C GLU A 27 -9.31 -17.42 20.97
N LEU A 28 -10.42 -17.52 21.71
CA LEU A 28 -11.42 -16.48 21.87
C LEU A 28 -11.33 -15.88 23.28
N LEU A 29 -11.12 -14.57 23.35
CA LEU A 29 -11.12 -13.79 24.58
C LEU A 29 -12.53 -13.25 24.84
N LEU A 30 -13.10 -13.67 25.98
CA LEU A 30 -14.45 -13.31 26.43
C LEU A 30 -14.40 -12.00 27.23
N GLY A 31 -14.20 -10.88 26.53
CA GLY A 31 -14.23 -9.55 27.12
C GLY A 31 -15.61 -9.14 27.66
N GLY A 32 -15.63 -8.31 28.72
CA GLY A 32 -16.86 -7.75 29.28
C GLY A 32 -17.70 -6.97 28.24
N ARG A 33 -19.03 -7.11 28.34
CA ARG A 33 -20.11 -6.52 27.51
C ARG A 33 -19.67 -5.78 26.23
N ARG A 34 -19.41 -6.55 25.16
CA ARG A 34 -19.68 -6.27 23.71
C ARG A 34 -18.52 -6.34 22.69
N LYS A 35 -17.31 -6.78 23.03
CA LYS A 35 -16.35 -7.19 21.97
C LYS A 35 -15.74 -8.56 22.28
N LEU A 36 -16.09 -9.53 21.45
CA LEU A 36 -15.41 -10.82 21.37
C LEU A 36 -14.12 -10.56 20.58
N ALA A 37 -12.97 -10.74 21.23
CA ALA A 37 -11.67 -10.70 20.57
C ALA A 37 -11.18 -12.14 20.39
N GLY A 38 -10.24 -12.35 19.50
CA GLY A 38 -9.64 -13.66 19.34
C GLY A 38 -8.34 -13.59 18.56
N THR A 39 -7.48 -14.57 18.81
CA THR A 39 -6.19 -14.74 18.14
C THR A 39 -6.16 -16.12 17.52
N CYS A 40 -5.63 -16.23 16.31
CA CYS A 40 -5.42 -17.50 15.63
C CYS A 40 -4.07 -17.47 14.93
N ASP A 41 -3.34 -18.57 15.00
CA ASP A 41 -2.02 -18.72 14.38
C ASP A 41 -2.07 -18.95 12.85
N CYS A 42 -3.25 -18.99 12.23
CA CYS A 42 -3.35 -19.02 10.77
C CYS A 42 -2.95 -17.68 10.13
N PRO A 43 -2.46 -17.64 8.87
CA PRO A 43 -1.92 -16.44 8.24
C PRO A 43 -2.84 -15.21 8.35
N TYR A 44 -4.12 -15.38 8.00
CA TYR A 44 -5.11 -14.30 8.09
C TYR A 44 -5.37 -13.83 9.53
N GLY A 45 -5.28 -14.72 10.51
CA GLY A 45 -5.43 -14.38 11.93
C GLY A 45 -4.19 -13.69 12.50
N GLN A 46 -3.01 -13.98 11.97
CA GLN A 46 -1.76 -13.35 12.36
C GLN A 46 -1.69 -11.87 11.96
N GLU A 47 -2.35 -11.49 10.86
CA GLU A 47 -2.60 -10.09 10.45
C GLU A 47 -3.55 -9.32 11.40
N GLY A 48 -3.99 -9.95 12.50
CA GLY A 48 -4.93 -9.36 13.47
C GLY A 48 -6.40 -9.45 13.05
N ASN A 49 -6.71 -10.16 11.95
CA ASN A 49 -8.08 -10.31 11.50
C ASN A 49 -8.84 -11.40 12.29
N PHE A 50 -10.16 -11.21 12.40
CA PHE A 50 -11.04 -12.23 12.95
C PHE A 50 -11.31 -13.33 11.90
N CYS A 51 -10.46 -14.36 11.89
CA CYS A 51 -10.46 -15.37 10.84
C CYS A 51 -11.61 -16.39 10.93
N LYS A 52 -11.79 -17.17 9.86
CA LYS A 52 -12.79 -18.26 9.80
C LYS A 52 -12.61 -19.33 10.89
N HIS A 53 -11.39 -19.54 11.39
CA HIS A 53 -11.13 -20.52 12.46
C HIS A 53 -11.67 -20.03 13.81
N LEU A 54 -11.57 -18.74 14.11
CA LEU A 54 -12.20 -18.12 15.28
C LEU A 54 -13.73 -18.21 15.20
N VAL A 55 -14.28 -18.02 14.00
CA VAL A 55 -15.72 -18.23 13.74
C VAL A 55 -16.10 -19.70 13.95
N ALA A 56 -15.30 -20.65 13.45
CA ALA A 56 -15.55 -22.08 13.63
C ALA A 56 -15.52 -22.48 15.11
N LEU A 57 -14.55 -21.98 15.89
CA LEU A 57 -14.51 -22.16 17.35
C LEU A 57 -15.76 -21.57 18.01
N GLY A 58 -16.11 -20.32 17.68
CA GLY A 58 -17.30 -19.66 18.21
C GLY A 58 -18.60 -20.42 17.92
N LEU A 59 -18.78 -20.92 16.69
CA LEU A 59 -19.93 -21.74 16.32
C LEU A 59 -19.94 -23.08 17.05
N THR A 60 -18.78 -23.71 17.25
CA THR A 60 -18.67 -24.95 18.04
C THR A 60 -19.10 -24.73 19.48
N VAL A 61 -18.68 -23.61 20.07
CA VAL A 61 -19.08 -23.19 21.42
C VAL A 61 -20.59 -22.91 21.48
N ILE A 62 -21.17 -22.19 20.51
CA ILE A 62 -22.61 -21.92 20.45
C ILE A 62 -23.42 -23.21 20.35
N ARG A 63 -22.95 -24.24 19.65
CA ARG A 63 -23.65 -25.54 19.59
C ARG A 63 -23.71 -26.25 20.94
N GLN A 64 -22.84 -25.90 21.87
CA GLN A 64 -22.80 -26.41 23.24
C GLN A 64 -23.51 -25.46 24.24
N GLU A 65 -24.38 -24.55 23.76
CA GLU A 65 -25.00 -23.46 24.52
C GLU A 65 -25.53 -23.87 25.91
N ALA A 66 -26.19 -25.04 25.99
CA ALA A 66 -26.75 -25.55 27.24
C ALA A 66 -25.70 -25.81 28.32
N ASP A 67 -24.48 -26.21 27.94
CA ASP A 67 -23.40 -26.56 28.88
C ASP A 67 -22.44 -25.39 29.14
N LEU A 68 -22.49 -24.30 28.35
CA LEU A 68 -21.57 -23.17 28.49
C LEU A 68 -21.53 -22.55 29.89
N PRO A 69 -22.66 -22.27 30.57
CA PRO A 69 -22.61 -21.69 31.92
C PRO A 69 -21.92 -22.62 32.92
N ARG A 70 -22.13 -23.93 32.78
CA ARG A 70 -21.51 -24.96 33.63
C ARG A 70 -20.02 -25.06 33.33
N LEU A 71 -19.61 -25.22 32.08
CA LEU A 71 -18.21 -25.32 31.66
C LEU A 71 -17.39 -24.10 32.09
N ARG A 72 -17.94 -22.89 31.91
CA ARG A 72 -17.30 -21.64 32.36
C ARG A 72 -17.19 -21.55 33.88
N ARG A 73 -18.21 -22.00 34.62
CA ARG A 73 -18.16 -22.04 36.08
C ARG A 73 -17.09 -23.02 36.56
N THR A 74 -17.06 -24.24 36.01
CA THR A 74 -16.07 -25.25 36.35
C THR A 74 -14.65 -24.83 35.94
N ALA A 75 -14.48 -24.08 34.84
CA ALA A 75 -13.19 -23.50 34.47
C ALA A 75 -12.73 -22.43 35.48
N ARG A 76 -13.64 -21.55 35.91
CA ARG A 76 -13.38 -20.54 36.95
C ARG A 76 -13.06 -21.15 38.30
N GLU A 77 -13.79 -22.18 38.70
CA GLU A 77 -13.53 -22.94 39.93
C GLU A 77 -12.14 -23.57 39.87
N ARG A 78 -11.81 -24.29 38.79
CA ARG A 78 -10.46 -24.86 38.58
C ARG A 78 -9.35 -23.80 38.63
N ALA A 79 -9.53 -22.65 37.98
CA ALA A 79 -8.55 -21.57 38.01
C ALA A 79 -8.37 -20.99 39.42
N ARG A 80 -9.48 -20.79 40.16
CA ARG A 80 -9.44 -20.34 41.56
C ARG A 80 -8.82 -21.37 42.49
N ASP A 81 -9.11 -22.65 42.30
CA ASP A 81 -8.55 -23.73 43.10
C ASP A 81 -7.04 -23.83 42.88
N LEU A 82 -6.58 -23.69 41.63
CA LEU A 82 -5.16 -23.64 41.31
C LEU A 82 -4.47 -22.43 41.95
N ASP A 83 -5.07 -21.24 41.85
CA ASP A 83 -4.54 -20.01 42.44
C ASP A 83 -4.50 -20.10 43.98
N ALA A 84 -5.56 -20.62 44.60
CA ALA A 84 -5.62 -20.86 46.04
C ALA A 84 -4.59 -21.90 46.49
N TRP A 85 -4.38 -22.96 45.70
CA TRP A 85 -3.34 -23.96 45.97
C TRP A 85 -1.95 -23.34 45.91
N LEU A 86 -1.61 -22.63 44.82
CA LEU A 86 -0.34 -21.93 44.67
C LEU A 86 -0.09 -20.91 45.79
N THR A 87 -1.14 -20.22 46.26
CA THR A 87 -1.06 -19.25 47.36
C THR A 87 -0.83 -19.91 48.72
N CYS A 88 -1.35 -21.12 48.92
CA CYS A 88 -1.17 -21.88 50.16
C CYS A 88 0.18 -22.60 50.24
N LEU A 89 0.91 -22.73 49.12
CA LEU A 89 2.23 -23.36 49.13
C LEU A 89 3.23 -22.55 49.95
N SER A 90 4.10 -23.26 50.66
CA SER A 90 5.22 -22.62 51.32
C SER A 90 6.20 -22.06 50.28
N ARG A 91 7.07 -21.13 50.70
CA ARG A 91 8.14 -20.61 49.85
C ARG A 91 9.03 -21.74 49.31
N ASP A 92 9.32 -22.75 50.11
CA ASP A 92 10.23 -23.84 49.72
C ASP A 92 9.56 -24.77 48.69
N ASP A 93 8.26 -25.04 48.83
CA ASP A 93 7.50 -25.83 47.85
C ASP A 93 7.36 -25.10 46.51
N LEU A 94 7.11 -23.78 46.54
CA LEU A 94 7.09 -22.96 45.32
C LEU A 94 8.46 -22.95 44.63
N LEU A 95 9.55 -22.87 45.40
CA LEU A 95 10.91 -22.94 44.84
C LEU A 95 11.22 -24.33 44.26
N ALA A 96 10.73 -25.40 44.87
CA ALA A 96 10.86 -26.76 44.33
C ALA A 96 10.11 -26.88 42.99
N LEU A 97 8.86 -26.43 42.94
CA LEU A 97 8.05 -26.45 41.72
C LEU A 97 8.70 -25.64 40.58
N VAL A 98 9.21 -24.43 40.86
CA VAL A 98 9.94 -23.65 39.85
C VAL A 98 11.20 -24.36 39.37
N ARG A 99 11.94 -25.06 40.25
CA ARG A 99 13.14 -25.81 39.87
C ARG A 99 12.81 -27.03 39.02
N GLU A 100 11.70 -27.71 39.30
CA GLU A 100 11.18 -28.82 38.49
C GLU A 100 10.83 -28.33 37.08
N GLU A 101 10.03 -27.26 36.97
CA GLU A 101 9.70 -26.64 35.68
C GLU A 101 10.94 -26.16 34.92
N MET A 102 11.95 -25.62 35.60
CA MET A 102 13.23 -25.24 34.98
C MET A 102 14.06 -26.44 34.50
N ALA A 103 13.89 -27.62 35.10
CA ALA A 103 14.57 -28.82 34.67
C ALA A 103 13.95 -29.38 33.38
N GLU A 104 12.63 -29.23 33.22
CA GLU A 104 11.88 -29.70 32.06
C GLU A 104 11.88 -28.70 30.89
N ASP A 105 11.66 -27.40 31.18
CA ASP A 105 11.61 -26.34 30.17
C ASP A 105 12.93 -25.55 30.11
N ARG A 106 13.76 -25.90 29.11
CA ARG A 106 15.02 -25.19 28.83
C ARG A 106 14.79 -23.70 28.55
N ASN A 107 13.70 -23.31 27.90
CA ASN A 107 13.40 -21.92 27.59
C ASN A 107 12.98 -21.13 28.83
N LEU A 108 12.18 -21.72 29.73
CA LEU A 108 11.90 -21.13 31.05
C LEU A 108 13.18 -20.91 31.85
N ARG A 109 14.06 -21.92 31.94
CA ARG A 109 15.35 -21.78 32.62
C ARG A 109 16.17 -20.62 32.08
N LYS A 110 16.33 -20.56 30.75
CA LYS A 110 17.06 -19.49 30.04
C LYS A 110 16.48 -18.09 30.36
N ARG A 111 15.15 -17.95 30.42
CA ARG A 111 14.48 -16.68 30.78
C ARG A 111 14.76 -16.27 32.22
N LEU A 112 14.71 -17.22 33.15
CA LEU A 112 14.97 -16.95 34.57
C LEU A 112 16.44 -16.62 34.83
N GLU A 113 17.37 -17.30 34.18
CA GLU A 113 18.80 -16.98 34.21
C GLU A 113 19.08 -15.56 33.71
N LEU A 114 18.43 -15.15 32.62
CA LEU A 114 18.53 -13.78 32.09
C LEU A 114 18.02 -12.74 33.10
N ARG A 115 16.89 -13.01 33.76
CA ARG A 115 16.39 -12.14 34.85
C ARG A 115 17.38 -12.05 36.02
N VAL A 116 18.05 -13.15 36.37
CA VAL A 116 19.08 -13.16 37.42
C VAL A 116 20.29 -12.32 37.00
N ALA A 117 20.75 -12.46 35.75
CA ALA A 117 21.87 -11.66 35.24
C ALA A 117 21.52 -10.15 35.21
N SER A 118 20.30 -9.80 34.78
CA SER A 118 19.77 -8.42 34.83
C SER A 118 19.72 -7.88 36.26
N ALA A 119 19.22 -8.66 37.23
CA ALA A 119 19.14 -8.24 38.62
C ALA A 119 20.53 -8.07 39.28
N ARG A 120 21.53 -8.85 38.86
CA ARG A 120 22.91 -8.76 39.35
C ARG A 120 23.76 -7.71 38.63
N GLY A 121 23.27 -7.15 37.54
CA GLY A 121 24.05 -6.24 36.70
C GLY A 121 25.19 -6.91 35.92
N ASP A 122 25.08 -8.20 35.60
CA ASP A 122 26.09 -8.91 34.79
C ASP A 122 25.89 -8.63 33.29
N VAL A 123 26.46 -7.54 32.78
CA VAL A 123 26.34 -7.16 31.35
C VAL A 123 26.90 -8.24 30.44
N ALA A 124 28.04 -8.84 30.83
CA ALA A 124 28.72 -9.82 29.99
C ALA A 124 27.87 -11.08 29.85
N GLY A 125 27.29 -11.55 30.96
CA GLY A 125 26.32 -12.65 30.96
C GLY A 125 25.08 -12.34 30.13
N ILE A 126 24.51 -11.13 30.27
CA ILE A 126 23.34 -10.70 29.48
C ILE A 126 23.68 -10.65 27.99
N ARG A 127 24.81 -10.06 27.62
CA ARG A 127 25.28 -9.98 26.22
C ARG A 127 25.43 -11.37 25.62
N SER A 128 26.08 -12.29 26.33
CA SER A 128 26.24 -13.68 25.89
C SER A 128 24.88 -14.35 25.68
N ARG A 129 23.96 -14.16 26.62
CA ARG A 129 22.60 -14.71 26.56
C ARG A 129 21.79 -14.14 25.40
N ILE A 130 21.87 -12.83 25.14
CA ILE A 130 21.20 -12.17 24.02
C ILE A 130 21.69 -12.75 22.69
N ARG A 131 23.00 -12.94 22.53
CA ARG A 131 23.56 -13.58 21.33
C ARG A 131 23.01 -14.99 21.12
N GLU A 132 22.87 -15.78 22.18
CA GLU A 132 22.23 -17.09 22.08
C GLU A 132 20.72 -17.03 21.75
N LEU A 133 20.01 -15.96 22.14
CA LEU A 133 18.59 -15.80 21.81
C LEU A 133 18.38 -15.40 20.35
N LEU A 134 19.38 -14.76 19.73
CA LEU A 134 19.37 -14.37 18.33
C LEU A 134 19.93 -15.45 17.39
N ASP A 135 20.53 -16.51 17.96
CA ASP A 135 21.03 -17.64 17.18
C ASP A 135 19.88 -18.37 16.48
N ILE A 136 19.94 -18.37 15.14
CA ILE A 136 18.97 -19.06 14.28
C ILE A 136 19.21 -20.57 14.26
N GLY A 137 20.42 -21.04 14.60
CA GLY A 137 20.85 -22.44 14.44
C GLY A 137 19.84 -23.51 14.91
N PRO A 138 19.19 -23.34 16.08
CA PRO A 138 18.16 -24.29 16.55
C PRO A 138 16.92 -24.41 15.67
N PHE A 139 16.66 -23.43 14.80
CA PHE A 139 15.47 -23.31 13.95
C PHE A 139 15.80 -23.46 12.46
N THR A 140 17.07 -23.56 12.09
CA THR A 140 17.46 -23.64 10.67
C THR A 140 17.41 -25.06 10.15
N GLN A 141 16.83 -25.22 8.96
CA GLN A 141 17.10 -26.36 8.08
C GLN A 141 17.90 -25.83 6.88
N TYR A 142 19.17 -26.21 6.77
CA TYR A 142 20.13 -25.72 5.75
C TYR A 142 20.52 -24.23 5.85
N GLY A 143 20.57 -23.68 7.06
CA GLY A 143 20.98 -22.29 7.27
C GLY A 143 19.87 -21.26 6.99
N TYR A 144 18.64 -21.72 6.82
CA TYR A 144 17.46 -20.89 6.65
C TYR A 144 16.37 -21.34 7.64
N VAL A 145 15.68 -20.38 8.25
CA VAL A 145 14.53 -20.64 9.13
C VAL A 145 13.26 -20.58 8.28
N GLU A 146 12.63 -21.74 8.09
CA GLU A 146 11.38 -21.85 7.33
C GLU A 146 10.21 -21.21 8.07
N TYR A 147 9.15 -20.87 7.33
CA TYR A 147 7.95 -20.22 7.86
C TYR A 147 7.38 -20.90 9.12
N ALA A 148 7.38 -22.25 9.16
CA ALA A 148 6.86 -23.02 10.29
C ALA A 148 7.63 -22.78 11.60
N ASP A 149 8.94 -22.49 11.52
CA ASP A 149 9.83 -22.28 12.66
C ASP A 149 10.09 -20.79 12.94
N ALA A 150 9.80 -19.91 11.98
CA ALA A 150 10.01 -18.46 12.09
C ALA A 150 9.32 -17.86 13.32
N ARG A 151 8.12 -18.34 13.66
CA ARG A 151 7.41 -17.91 14.88
C ARG A 151 8.17 -18.26 16.14
N ALA A 152 8.64 -19.49 16.27
CA ALA A 152 9.34 -19.94 17.46
C ALA A 152 10.69 -19.22 17.60
N TYR A 153 11.34 -18.91 16.48
CA TYR A 153 12.53 -18.05 16.46
C TYR A 153 12.21 -16.62 16.90
N ALA A 154 11.16 -15.99 16.36
CA ALA A 154 10.75 -14.63 16.74
C ALA A 154 10.40 -14.53 18.23
N ASP A 155 9.68 -15.52 18.78
CA ASP A 155 9.38 -15.63 20.22
C ASP A 155 10.66 -15.77 21.07
N GLN A 156 11.70 -16.45 20.55
CA GLN A 156 13.01 -16.51 21.20
C GLN A 156 13.73 -15.16 21.15
N ALA A 157 13.78 -14.52 19.98
CA ALA A 157 14.44 -13.22 19.78
C ALA A 157 13.78 -12.12 20.64
N GLY A 158 12.45 -12.09 20.73
CA GLY A 158 11.69 -11.13 21.54
C GLY A 158 12.01 -11.17 23.04
N GLN A 159 12.55 -12.28 23.57
CA GLN A 159 12.98 -12.36 24.97
C GLN A 159 14.14 -11.41 25.28
N ALA A 160 14.97 -11.10 24.29
CA ALA A 160 16.09 -10.20 24.50
C ALA A 160 15.64 -8.72 24.56
N VAL A 161 14.54 -8.32 23.91
CA VAL A 161 13.87 -7.02 24.15
C VAL A 161 13.52 -6.88 25.63
N THR A 162 12.89 -7.92 26.21
CA THR A 162 12.49 -7.90 27.63
C THR A 162 13.68 -7.72 28.56
N ALA A 163 14.84 -8.30 28.22
CA ALA A 163 16.06 -8.15 29.00
C ALA A 163 16.65 -6.74 28.92
N ILE A 164 16.63 -6.12 27.73
CA ILE A 164 17.07 -4.73 27.53
C ILE A 164 16.17 -3.76 28.32
N ARG A 165 14.85 -3.92 28.24
CA ARG A 165 13.90 -3.12 29.04
C ARG A 165 14.14 -3.29 30.54
N SER A 166 14.40 -4.53 30.98
CA SER A 166 14.70 -4.81 32.40
C SER A 166 15.99 -4.12 32.87
N LEU A 167 17.02 -4.04 32.03
CA LEU A 167 18.25 -3.28 32.33
C LEU A 167 17.99 -1.77 32.43
N THR A 168 17.13 -1.24 31.57
CA THR A 168 16.73 0.17 31.62
C THR A 168 16.04 0.48 32.94
N VAL A 169 15.07 -0.34 33.35
CA VAL A 169 14.33 -0.19 34.62
C VAL A 169 15.24 -0.37 35.85
N SER A 170 16.27 -1.21 35.77
CA SER A 170 17.21 -1.41 36.89
C SER A 170 18.28 -0.32 37.02
N GLY A 171 18.16 0.78 36.28
CA GLY A 171 19.07 1.93 36.34
C GLY A 171 20.34 1.76 35.51
N ARG A 172 20.39 0.77 34.63
CA ARG A 172 21.54 0.47 33.76
C ARG A 172 21.27 0.85 32.30
N ALA A 173 20.69 2.02 32.12
CA ALA A 173 20.22 2.50 30.83
C ALA A 173 21.34 2.62 29.79
N ALA A 174 22.56 3.03 30.17
CA ALA A 174 23.70 3.11 29.25
C ALA A 174 24.08 1.74 28.66
N ASP A 175 24.13 0.69 29.51
CA ASP A 175 24.38 -0.68 29.05
C ASP A 175 23.22 -1.18 28.17
N ALA A 176 21.98 -0.83 28.52
CA ALA A 176 20.80 -1.16 27.72
C ALA A 176 20.86 -0.51 26.33
N THR A 177 21.28 0.76 26.21
CA THR A 177 21.49 1.43 24.93
C THR A 177 22.52 0.69 24.07
N THR A 178 23.69 0.37 24.63
CA THR A 178 24.72 -0.37 23.88
C THR A 178 24.23 -1.74 23.42
N LEU A 179 23.57 -2.49 24.31
CA LEU A 179 23.06 -3.83 23.98
C LEU A 179 21.92 -3.79 22.96
N ALA A 180 21.06 -2.78 23.00
CA ALA A 180 20.01 -2.61 22.00
C ALA A 180 20.61 -2.38 20.60
N ARG A 181 21.63 -1.54 20.48
CA ARG A 181 22.34 -1.30 19.21
C ARG A 181 23.03 -2.57 18.70
N GLU A 182 23.72 -3.30 19.58
CA GLU A 182 24.33 -4.60 19.23
C GLU A 182 23.27 -5.59 18.74
N MET A 183 22.11 -5.65 19.40
CA MET A 183 21.03 -6.57 19.07
C MET A 183 20.33 -6.22 17.76
N ILE A 184 20.10 -4.93 17.49
CA ILE A 184 19.57 -4.46 16.21
C ILE A 184 20.46 -4.95 15.05
N GLY A 185 21.78 -4.78 15.17
CA GLY A 185 22.72 -5.27 14.15
C GLY A 185 22.73 -6.80 13.98
N LEU A 186 22.57 -7.56 15.05
CA LEU A 186 22.48 -9.01 15.00
C LEU A 186 21.16 -9.48 14.35
N LEU A 187 20.04 -8.84 14.68
CA LEU A 187 18.73 -9.15 14.09
C LEU A 187 18.70 -8.79 12.60
N ALA A 188 19.30 -7.65 12.23
CA ALA A 188 19.53 -7.21 10.86
C ALA A 188 20.35 -8.22 10.03
N THR A 189 21.28 -8.94 10.66
CA THR A 189 22.02 -10.02 9.99
C THR A 189 21.15 -11.27 9.83
N ALA A 190 20.31 -11.57 10.82
CA ALA A 190 19.49 -12.78 10.84
C ALA A 190 18.30 -12.73 9.87
N ILE A 191 17.66 -11.57 9.67
CA ILE A 191 16.44 -11.42 8.86
C ILE A 191 16.60 -11.98 7.44
N GLY A 192 17.78 -11.85 6.82
CA GLY A 192 18.04 -12.40 5.48
C GLY A 192 18.02 -13.92 5.39
N SER A 193 18.00 -14.62 6.53
CA SER A 193 17.98 -16.08 6.63
C SER A 193 16.71 -16.62 7.31
N VAL A 194 15.65 -15.81 7.39
CA VAL A 194 14.37 -16.16 8.03
C VAL A 194 13.21 -15.84 7.09
N ASP A 195 12.25 -16.76 6.97
CA ASP A 195 10.97 -16.47 6.31
C ASP A 195 10.07 -15.67 7.25
N ASP A 196 10.23 -14.35 7.24
CA ASP A 196 9.42 -13.42 8.03
C ASP A 196 8.18 -12.91 7.28
N SER A 197 7.54 -13.76 6.46
CA SER A 197 6.35 -13.37 5.68
C SER A 197 5.20 -12.85 6.55
N ASP A 198 5.12 -13.27 7.81
CA ASP A 198 4.13 -12.79 8.80
C ASP A 198 4.58 -11.53 9.57
N GLY A 199 5.78 -10.99 9.30
CA GLY A 199 6.31 -9.74 9.87
C GLY A 199 6.62 -9.79 11.38
N ARG A 200 6.81 -10.99 11.94
CA ARG A 200 7.06 -11.21 13.37
C ARG A 200 8.44 -10.73 13.79
N LEU A 201 9.45 -10.96 12.96
CA LEU A 201 10.80 -10.47 13.21
C LEU A 201 10.87 -8.95 13.02
N GLY A 202 10.12 -8.41 12.06
CA GLY A 202 9.82 -6.97 11.96
C GLY A 202 9.27 -6.39 13.26
N GLN A 203 8.29 -7.06 13.89
CA GLN A 203 7.77 -6.63 15.19
C GLN A 203 8.84 -6.67 16.30
N VAL A 204 9.72 -7.68 16.32
CA VAL A 204 10.85 -7.72 17.27
C VAL A 204 11.81 -6.55 17.00
N GLY A 205 12.05 -6.20 15.73
CA GLY A 205 12.85 -5.04 15.34
C GLY A 205 12.26 -3.72 15.83
N ALA A 206 10.95 -3.51 15.64
CA ALA A 206 10.23 -2.34 16.17
C ALA A 206 10.28 -2.29 17.72
N ASP A 207 10.06 -3.42 18.39
CA ASP A 207 10.15 -3.52 19.85
C ASP A 207 11.56 -3.19 20.38
N LEU A 208 12.61 -3.50 19.61
CA LEU A 208 13.99 -3.10 19.92
C LEU A 208 14.24 -1.61 19.71
N ALA A 209 13.65 -1.01 18.67
CA ALA A 209 13.71 0.42 18.44
C ALA A 209 13.12 1.18 19.64
N ASP A 210 11.95 0.74 20.10
CA ASP A 210 11.30 1.28 21.30
C ASP A 210 12.18 1.13 22.54
N ALA A 211 12.72 -0.07 22.77
CA ALA A 211 13.60 -0.32 23.91
C ALA A 211 14.90 0.51 23.86
N HIS A 212 15.48 0.71 22.68
CA HIS A 212 16.64 1.58 22.48
C HIS A 212 16.29 3.04 22.81
N HIS A 213 15.14 3.52 22.35
CA HIS A 213 14.67 4.88 22.60
C HIS A 213 14.40 5.12 24.10
N GLU A 214 13.71 4.20 24.76
CA GLU A 214 13.50 4.20 26.22
C GLU A 214 14.82 4.25 26.99
N ALA A 215 15.79 3.40 26.60
CA ALA A 215 17.11 3.38 27.19
C ALA A 215 17.85 4.70 26.98
N CYS A 216 17.79 5.29 25.78
CA CYS A 216 18.39 6.59 25.49
C CYS A 216 17.77 7.71 26.33
N ARG A 217 16.44 7.71 26.54
CA ARG A 217 15.77 8.68 27.42
C ARG A 217 16.23 8.61 28.87
N ALA A 218 16.45 7.39 29.37
CA ALA A 218 16.94 7.17 30.72
C ALA A 218 18.44 7.44 30.88
N ALA A 219 19.26 7.08 29.88
CA ALA A 219 20.72 7.23 29.91
C ALA A 219 21.20 8.64 29.58
N ARG A 220 20.46 9.38 28.74
CA ARG A 220 20.86 10.67 28.15
C ARG A 220 22.27 10.59 27.54
N PRO A 221 22.47 9.76 26.49
CA PRO A 221 23.77 9.63 25.83
C PRO A 221 24.23 10.95 25.21
N ASP A 222 25.50 11.03 24.84
CA ASP A 222 26.02 12.19 24.11
C ASP A 222 25.20 12.41 22.81
N PRO A 223 24.64 13.62 22.60
CA PRO A 223 23.79 13.89 21.45
C PRO A 223 24.48 13.75 20.08
N GLU A 224 25.79 14.00 20.00
CA GLU A 224 26.53 13.90 18.73
C GLU A 224 26.86 12.43 18.41
N GLU A 225 27.24 11.63 19.42
CA GLU A 225 27.39 10.18 19.27
C GLU A 225 26.07 9.49 18.91
N LEU A 226 24.96 9.91 19.52
CA LEU A 226 23.63 9.40 19.17
C LEU A 226 23.25 9.77 17.74
N ALA A 227 23.46 11.03 17.33
CA ALA A 227 23.21 11.48 15.96
C ALA A 227 24.02 10.68 14.93
N HIS A 228 25.30 10.44 15.20
CA HIS A 228 26.15 9.63 14.32
C HIS A 228 25.59 8.21 14.17
N TRP A 229 25.26 7.55 15.28
CA TRP A 229 24.68 6.21 15.25
C TRP A 229 23.35 6.15 14.48
N LEU A 230 22.46 7.14 14.68
CA LEU A 230 21.17 7.20 13.99
C LEU A 230 21.32 7.35 12.47
N VAL A 231 22.26 8.18 12.01
CA VAL A 231 22.55 8.31 10.57
C VAL A 231 23.15 7.02 10.02
N THR A 232 24.12 6.41 10.72
CA THR A 232 24.70 5.15 10.29
C THR A 232 23.65 4.04 10.20
N HIS A 233 22.78 3.92 11.20
CA HIS A 233 21.69 2.94 11.21
C HIS A 233 20.71 3.18 10.07
N ALA A 234 20.25 4.42 9.87
CA ALA A 234 19.24 4.72 8.86
C ALA A 234 19.74 4.67 7.40
N LEU A 235 21.06 4.57 7.20
CA LEU A 235 21.69 4.34 5.89
C LEU A 235 22.08 2.86 5.67
N ASP A 236 21.91 2.01 6.68
CA ASP A 236 22.15 0.58 6.58
C ASP A 236 21.03 -0.12 5.79
N GLU A 237 21.37 -1.15 5.01
CA GLU A 237 20.40 -1.90 4.21
C GLU A 237 19.32 -2.60 5.06
N ALA A 238 19.62 -2.89 6.33
CA ALA A 238 18.69 -3.51 7.26
C ALA A 238 17.95 -2.49 8.15
N ALA A 239 18.00 -1.19 7.85
CA ALA A 239 17.28 -0.16 8.60
C ALA A 239 15.75 -0.41 8.66
N ASP A 240 15.20 -0.95 7.57
CA ASP A 240 13.77 -1.26 7.40
C ASP A 240 13.24 -2.27 8.44
N LEU A 241 14.14 -3.02 9.10
CA LEU A 241 13.76 -3.95 10.16
C LEU A 241 13.24 -3.26 11.42
N THR A 242 13.75 -2.06 11.73
CA THR A 242 13.43 -1.35 12.97
C THR A 242 12.59 -0.11 12.76
N ASP A 243 12.48 0.39 11.52
CA ASP A 243 11.80 1.63 11.17
C ASP A 243 12.24 2.85 12.01
N ILE A 244 13.48 2.84 12.53
CA ILE A 244 14.00 3.94 13.34
C ILE A 244 14.11 5.20 12.50
N ASP A 245 13.33 6.21 12.86
CA ASP A 245 13.43 7.55 12.32
C ASP A 245 14.35 8.42 13.19
N PRO A 246 15.46 8.96 12.67
CA PRO A 246 16.30 9.87 13.45
C PRO A 246 15.57 11.11 13.98
N LEU A 247 14.45 11.50 13.35
CA LEU A 247 13.63 12.61 13.79
C LEU A 247 12.82 12.31 15.08
N ASP A 248 12.56 11.03 15.38
CA ASP A 248 11.85 10.65 16.60
C ASP A 248 12.67 10.89 17.88
N TYR A 249 13.97 11.14 17.72
CA TYR A 249 14.93 11.41 18.79
C TYR A 249 15.19 12.91 19.02
N GLU A 250 14.38 13.81 18.44
CA GLU A 250 14.57 15.28 18.53
C GLU A 250 14.70 15.77 19.99
N ASP A 251 13.92 15.21 20.92
CA ASP A 251 13.96 15.55 22.36
C ASP A 251 15.27 15.12 23.05
N LEU A 252 15.96 14.11 22.50
CA LEU A 252 17.23 13.60 23.01
C LEU A 252 18.42 14.32 22.37
N LEU A 253 18.30 14.67 21.09
CA LEU A 253 19.37 15.31 20.34
C LEU A 253 19.52 16.79 20.71
N GLY A 254 18.41 17.50 20.95
CA GLY A 254 18.41 18.94 21.11
C GLY A 254 19.08 19.66 19.93
N GLU A 255 19.47 20.93 20.10
CA GLU A 255 20.07 21.71 19.02
C GLU A 255 21.42 21.15 18.55
N ARG A 256 22.27 20.74 19.50
CA ARG A 256 23.62 20.23 19.22
C ARG A 256 23.59 18.90 18.46
N GLY A 257 22.81 17.93 18.94
CA GLY A 257 22.66 16.63 18.28
C GLY A 257 21.96 16.79 16.92
N THR A 258 20.97 17.67 16.80
CA THR A 258 20.30 17.93 15.51
C THR A 258 21.25 18.55 14.49
N ALA A 259 22.14 19.45 14.91
CA ALA A 259 23.18 19.99 14.05
C ALA A 259 24.18 18.90 13.61
N ALA A 260 24.59 18.01 14.52
CA ALA A 260 25.44 16.87 14.19
C ALA A 260 24.76 15.87 13.24
N LEU A 261 23.46 15.60 13.44
CA LEU A 261 22.64 14.74 12.59
C LEU A 261 22.63 15.24 11.14
N ARG A 262 22.36 16.54 10.95
CA ARG A 262 22.39 17.19 9.63
C ARG A 262 23.78 17.15 9.01
N ARG A 263 24.83 17.40 9.79
CA ARG A 263 26.23 17.33 9.32
C ARG A 263 26.58 15.94 8.81
N HIS A 264 26.30 14.89 9.60
CA HIS A 264 26.60 13.51 9.21
C HIS A 264 25.79 13.04 8.00
N ALA A 265 24.50 13.41 7.90
CA ALA A 265 23.71 13.11 6.72
C ALA A 265 24.22 13.84 5.47
N ALA A 266 24.67 15.09 5.61
CA ALA A 266 25.26 15.84 4.51
C ALA A 266 26.61 15.25 4.06
N GLU A 267 27.45 14.80 5.00
CA GLU A 267 28.72 14.10 4.72
C GLU A 267 28.45 12.79 3.96
N ALA A 268 27.49 11.98 4.42
CA ALA A 268 27.10 10.74 3.75
C ALA A 268 26.58 10.99 2.32
N TRP A 269 25.67 11.96 2.16
CA TRP A 269 25.17 12.35 0.84
C TRP A 269 26.28 12.85 -0.10
N GLN A 270 27.26 13.60 0.42
CA GLN A 270 28.41 14.03 -0.38
C GLN A 270 29.30 12.86 -0.81
N ALA A 271 29.47 11.86 0.05
CA ALA A 271 30.22 10.65 -0.28
C ALA A 271 29.49 9.75 -1.29
N ASN A 272 28.16 9.67 -1.24
CA ASN A 272 27.35 8.81 -2.11
C ASN A 272 26.15 9.54 -2.73
N ARG A 273 26.40 10.40 -3.72
CA ARG A 273 25.35 11.17 -4.43
C ARG A 273 24.37 10.35 -5.26
N THR A 274 24.63 9.06 -5.45
CA THR A 274 23.74 8.13 -6.16
C THR A 274 22.92 7.27 -5.21
N GLY A 275 23.24 7.26 -3.91
CA GLY A 275 22.55 6.48 -2.90
C GLY A 275 21.13 6.97 -2.68
N TRP A 276 20.16 6.06 -2.83
CA TRP A 276 18.75 6.39 -2.59
C TRP A 276 18.49 6.72 -1.12
N ALA A 277 19.07 5.94 -0.19
CA ALA A 277 18.93 6.15 1.26
C ALA A 277 19.53 7.51 1.67
N ASP A 278 20.73 7.84 1.18
CA ASP A 278 21.40 9.11 1.42
C ASP A 278 20.57 10.31 0.93
N LYS A 279 20.08 10.23 -0.32
CA LYS A 279 19.21 11.26 -0.93
C LYS A 279 17.93 11.44 -0.13
N HIS A 280 17.32 10.33 0.28
CA HIS A 280 16.06 10.32 1.03
C HIS A 280 16.24 10.94 2.42
N MET A 281 17.26 10.52 3.17
CA MET A 281 17.61 11.06 4.49
C MET A 281 17.86 12.56 4.43
N MET A 282 18.75 12.99 3.51
CA MET A 282 19.10 14.41 3.40
C MET A 282 17.87 15.27 3.06
N ARG A 283 17.01 14.80 2.15
CA ARG A 283 15.76 15.51 1.80
C ARG A 283 14.82 15.62 3.01
N ARG A 284 14.67 14.57 3.79
CA ARG A 284 13.80 14.58 4.99
C ARG A 284 14.32 15.54 6.05
N LEU A 285 15.62 15.52 6.33
CA LEU A 285 16.25 16.43 7.29
C LEU A 285 16.15 17.90 6.85
N ALA A 286 16.35 18.18 5.57
CA ALA A 286 16.20 19.53 5.01
C ALA A 286 14.74 20.03 5.15
N LYS A 287 13.75 19.18 4.87
CA LYS A 287 12.33 19.52 5.07
C LYS A 287 11.99 19.79 6.53
N SER A 288 12.43 18.94 7.45
CA SER A 288 12.23 19.14 8.90
C SER A 288 12.87 20.46 9.36
N GLY A 289 14.09 20.77 8.90
CA GLY A 289 14.79 22.02 9.19
C GLY A 289 14.26 23.25 8.44
N ARG A 290 13.24 23.13 7.58
CA ARG A 290 12.76 24.18 6.66
C ARG A 290 13.87 24.77 5.77
N ASP A 291 14.90 23.99 5.49
CA ASP A 291 15.99 24.34 4.58
C ASP A 291 15.58 24.02 3.14
N ILE A 292 14.80 24.94 2.57
CA ILE A 292 14.28 24.80 1.23
C ILE A 292 15.40 24.79 0.17
N ASP A 293 16.48 25.53 0.37
CA ASP A 293 17.59 25.62 -0.60
C ASP A 293 18.29 24.26 -0.75
N THR A 294 18.48 23.54 0.35
CA THR A 294 19.00 22.18 0.31
C THR A 294 18.04 21.21 -0.40
N VAL A 295 16.72 21.30 -0.15
CA VAL A 295 15.73 20.47 -0.87
C VAL A 295 15.80 20.73 -2.37
N ILE A 296 15.92 21.99 -2.79
CA ILE A 296 16.07 22.38 -4.18
C ILE A 296 17.37 21.80 -4.77
N ALA A 297 18.49 21.93 -4.06
CA ALA A 297 19.78 21.41 -4.53
C ALA A 297 19.77 19.88 -4.74
N ILE A 298 19.08 19.14 -3.86
CA ILE A 298 18.92 17.68 -3.99
C ILE A 298 18.07 17.30 -5.20
N HIS A 299 17.01 18.06 -5.49
CA HIS A 299 16.24 17.85 -6.72
C HIS A 299 17.05 18.25 -7.96
N ALA A 300 17.75 19.39 -7.91
CA ALA A 300 18.53 19.91 -9.02
C ALA A 300 19.74 19.04 -9.41
N SER A 301 20.21 18.15 -8.52
CA SER A 301 21.29 17.22 -8.85
C SER A 301 20.89 16.12 -9.85
N ASP A 302 19.58 15.93 -10.08
CA ASP A 302 19.02 14.86 -10.91
C ASP A 302 17.71 15.34 -11.56
N LEU A 303 17.87 16.18 -12.58
CA LEU A 303 16.75 16.76 -13.31
C LEU A 303 16.21 15.76 -14.35
N ALA A 304 14.96 15.36 -14.17
CA ALA A 304 14.27 14.52 -15.14
C ALA A 304 14.10 15.28 -16.47
N PRO A 305 14.43 14.67 -17.62
CA PRO A 305 14.36 15.32 -18.94
C PRO A 305 12.96 15.84 -19.33
N ASN A 306 11.90 15.28 -18.73
CA ASN A 306 10.51 15.66 -18.97
C ASN A 306 10.02 16.85 -18.12
N GLY A 307 10.91 17.48 -17.34
CA GLY A 307 10.56 18.58 -16.45
C GLY A 307 9.89 18.17 -15.13
N HIS A 308 9.70 16.87 -14.84
CA HIS A 308 9.07 16.42 -13.60
C HIS A 308 9.80 16.95 -12.35
N THR A 309 11.13 16.93 -12.34
CA THR A 309 11.91 17.44 -11.21
C THR A 309 11.72 18.96 -11.02
N HIS A 310 11.54 19.72 -12.10
CA HIS A 310 11.21 21.15 -12.01
C HIS A 310 9.83 21.39 -11.37
N LEU A 311 8.85 20.53 -11.65
CA LEU A 311 7.56 20.58 -10.97
C LEU A 311 7.70 20.35 -9.46
N LEU A 312 8.50 19.36 -9.05
CA LEU A 312 8.76 19.09 -7.63
C LEU A 312 9.39 20.32 -6.96
N ILE A 313 10.46 20.87 -7.55
CA ILE A 313 11.12 22.08 -7.04
C ILE A 313 10.13 23.25 -6.93
N ALA A 314 9.31 23.49 -7.97
CA ALA A 314 8.32 24.56 -7.96
C ALA A 314 7.28 24.40 -6.85
N ARG A 315 6.85 23.17 -6.53
CA ARG A 315 5.90 22.91 -5.43
C ARG A 315 6.52 23.12 -4.06
N GLU A 316 7.78 22.73 -3.88
CA GLU A 316 8.52 22.98 -2.63
C GLU A 316 8.70 24.49 -2.41
N LEU A 317 9.06 25.24 -3.47
CA LEU A 317 9.18 26.70 -3.44
C LEU A 317 7.85 27.38 -3.12
N ASP A 318 6.73 26.95 -3.72
CA ASP A 318 5.38 27.45 -3.38
C ASP A 318 5.05 27.22 -1.91
N THR A 319 5.33 26.02 -1.39
CA THR A 319 5.08 25.66 0.01
C THR A 319 5.89 26.54 0.97
N ALA A 320 7.09 26.95 0.56
CA ALA A 320 7.93 27.90 1.28
C ALA A 320 7.57 29.39 1.05
N GLY A 321 6.55 29.69 0.23
CA GLY A 321 6.13 31.05 -0.10
C GLY A 321 6.98 31.77 -1.15
N ARG A 322 8.00 31.11 -1.71
CA ARG A 322 8.93 31.64 -2.75
C ARG A 322 8.29 31.57 -4.14
N THR A 323 7.13 32.21 -4.30
CA THR A 323 6.25 32.06 -5.47
C THR A 323 6.89 32.51 -6.78
N ALA A 324 7.71 33.56 -6.76
CA ALA A 324 8.38 34.06 -7.97
C ALA A 324 9.40 33.04 -8.53
N GLU A 325 10.22 32.46 -7.65
CA GLU A 325 11.18 31.42 -8.02
C GLU A 325 10.47 30.12 -8.42
N ALA A 326 9.36 29.81 -7.77
CA ALA A 326 8.52 28.67 -8.16
C ALA A 326 7.97 28.81 -9.58
N GLN A 327 7.66 30.04 -10.03
CA GLN A 327 7.26 30.31 -11.39
C GLN A 327 8.43 30.16 -12.36
N GLU A 328 9.56 30.82 -12.08
CA GLU A 328 10.74 30.74 -12.92
C GLU A 328 11.23 29.29 -13.09
N CYS A 329 11.18 28.50 -12.02
CA CYS A 329 11.53 27.09 -12.04
C CYS A 329 10.60 26.27 -12.95
N ALA A 330 9.28 26.48 -12.84
CA ALA A 330 8.32 25.79 -13.71
C ALA A 330 8.49 26.20 -15.19
N GLU A 331 8.68 27.49 -15.47
CA GLU A 331 8.95 28.01 -16.82
C GLU A 331 10.26 27.47 -17.39
N ARG A 332 11.30 27.32 -16.55
CA ARG A 332 12.57 26.71 -16.93
C ARG A 332 12.41 25.24 -17.28
N GLY A 333 11.62 24.48 -16.50
CA GLY A 333 11.35 23.07 -16.82
C GLY A 333 10.68 22.87 -18.18
N ILE A 334 9.81 23.79 -18.59
CA ILE A 334 9.22 23.79 -19.93
C ILE A 334 10.26 24.13 -21.01
N ARG A 335 11.10 25.15 -20.79
CA ARG A 335 12.13 25.59 -21.77
C ARG A 335 13.27 24.60 -21.96
N GLU A 336 13.66 23.89 -20.91
CA GLU A 336 14.77 22.94 -20.93
C GLU A 336 14.36 21.56 -21.46
N THR A 337 13.07 21.29 -21.60
CA THR A 337 12.61 20.06 -22.25
C THR A 337 12.72 20.22 -23.78
N GLU A 338 13.40 19.28 -24.44
CA GLU A 338 13.62 19.33 -25.90
C GLU A 338 12.32 19.25 -26.71
N ASP A 339 11.36 18.44 -26.25
CA ASP A 339 10.06 18.22 -26.90
C ASP A 339 8.91 18.37 -25.91
N LEU A 340 8.03 19.34 -26.18
CA LEU A 340 6.80 19.56 -25.41
C LEU A 340 5.89 18.32 -25.37
N ALA A 341 5.98 17.41 -26.34
CA ALA A 341 5.19 16.17 -26.30
C ALA A 341 5.63 15.23 -25.17
N GLY A 342 6.92 15.26 -24.81
CA GLY A 342 7.54 14.47 -23.75
C GLY A 342 7.47 15.11 -22.35
N VAL A 343 7.03 16.38 -22.25
CA VAL A 343 6.89 17.08 -20.98
C VAL A 343 5.86 16.40 -20.08
N ASP A 344 6.14 16.35 -18.78
CA ASP A 344 5.17 15.97 -17.76
C ASP A 344 3.95 16.90 -17.82
N THR A 345 2.79 16.37 -18.21
CA THR A 345 1.54 17.13 -18.30
C THR A 345 1.19 17.83 -16.98
N ALA A 346 1.59 17.26 -15.83
CA ALA A 346 1.37 17.90 -14.53
C ALA A 346 2.18 19.20 -14.36
N LEU A 347 3.33 19.34 -15.02
CA LEU A 347 4.10 20.60 -15.04
C LEU A 347 3.36 21.67 -15.86
N VAL A 348 2.83 21.28 -17.03
CA VAL A 348 2.01 22.15 -17.88
C VAL A 348 0.75 22.59 -17.14
N ASP A 349 0.10 21.67 -16.42
CA ASP A 349 -1.06 21.95 -15.58
C ASP A 349 -0.74 22.98 -14.51
N HIS A 350 0.32 22.73 -13.73
CA HIS A 350 0.77 23.63 -12.67
C HIS A 350 1.06 25.05 -13.17
N LEU A 351 1.74 25.17 -14.32
CA LEU A 351 2.09 26.46 -14.89
C LEU A 351 0.88 27.19 -15.50
N ALA A 352 -0.02 26.48 -16.21
CA ALA A 352 -1.23 27.06 -16.78
C ALA A 352 -2.20 27.58 -15.68
N ASP A 353 -2.36 26.83 -14.60
CA ASP A 353 -3.17 27.23 -13.44
C ASP A 353 -2.57 28.47 -12.77
N ARG A 354 -1.25 28.55 -12.68
CA ARG A 354 -0.56 29.73 -12.14
C ARG A 354 -0.73 30.95 -13.04
N TYR A 355 -0.61 30.82 -14.35
CA TYR A 355 -0.89 31.93 -15.28
C TYR A 355 -2.33 32.43 -15.14
N THR A 356 -3.29 31.53 -15.00
CA THR A 356 -4.69 31.90 -14.77
C THR A 356 -4.85 32.68 -13.46
N ARG A 357 -4.29 32.18 -12.34
CA ARG A 357 -4.37 32.84 -11.02
C ARG A 357 -3.67 34.19 -10.97
N THR A 358 -2.63 34.39 -11.77
CA THR A 358 -1.85 35.64 -11.83
C THR A 358 -2.38 36.64 -12.87
N GLY A 359 -3.56 36.39 -13.46
CA GLY A 359 -4.18 37.31 -14.42
C GLY A 359 -3.54 37.30 -15.80
N ARG A 360 -2.87 36.20 -16.17
CA ARG A 360 -2.21 35.98 -17.47
C ARG A 360 -2.88 34.85 -18.28
N PRO A 361 -4.21 34.87 -18.51
CA PRO A 361 -4.91 33.76 -19.18
C PRO A 361 -4.46 33.55 -20.63
N ALA A 362 -3.96 34.59 -21.31
CA ALA A 362 -3.40 34.47 -22.66
C ALA A 362 -2.14 33.58 -22.71
N ASP A 363 -1.32 33.61 -21.65
CA ASP A 363 -0.13 32.77 -21.56
C ASP A 363 -0.50 31.31 -21.26
N ALA A 364 -1.54 31.09 -20.44
CA ALA A 364 -2.11 29.76 -20.22
C ALA A 364 -2.61 29.15 -21.54
N VAL A 365 -3.37 29.91 -22.35
CA VAL A 365 -3.83 29.45 -23.67
C VAL A 365 -2.65 29.16 -24.60
N SER A 366 -1.64 30.04 -24.63
CA SER A 366 -0.46 29.87 -25.48
C SER A 366 0.33 28.61 -25.12
N LEU A 367 0.54 28.36 -23.84
CA LEU A 367 1.20 27.15 -23.33
C LEU A 367 0.38 25.89 -23.67
N ARG A 368 -0.93 25.90 -23.43
CA ARG A 368 -1.81 24.76 -23.75
C ARG A 368 -1.88 24.50 -25.24
N ARG A 369 -1.89 25.55 -26.06
CA ARG A 369 -1.85 25.43 -27.52
C ARG A 369 -0.55 24.76 -27.95
N ALA A 370 0.60 25.23 -27.46
CA ALA A 370 1.89 24.63 -27.77
C ALA A 370 1.95 23.15 -27.37
N HIS A 371 1.47 22.81 -26.17
CA HIS A 371 1.40 21.43 -25.68
C HIS A 371 0.46 20.56 -26.53
N PHE A 372 -0.72 21.06 -26.91
CA PHE A 372 -1.63 20.36 -27.81
C PHE A 372 -1.03 20.15 -29.21
N THR A 373 -0.33 21.17 -29.74
CA THR A 373 0.33 21.07 -31.04
C THR A 373 1.38 19.97 -31.09
N ALA A 374 2.15 19.83 -30.00
CA ALA A 374 3.16 18.78 -29.83
C ALA A 374 2.53 17.42 -29.53
N ARG A 375 1.50 17.38 -28.67
CA ARG A 375 0.83 16.16 -28.22
C ARG A 375 -0.66 16.22 -28.50
N ARG A 376 -1.05 15.74 -29.69
CA ARG A 376 -2.43 15.76 -30.19
C ARG A 376 -3.24 14.63 -29.57
N THR A 377 -3.81 14.88 -28.39
CA THR A 377 -4.64 13.90 -27.67
C THR A 377 -5.94 14.54 -27.22
N LEU A 378 -6.94 13.73 -26.90
CA LEU A 378 -8.19 14.24 -26.33
C LEU A 378 -7.95 15.04 -25.03
N LEU A 379 -7.05 14.56 -24.17
CA LEU A 379 -6.72 15.24 -22.90
C LEU A 379 -6.19 16.65 -23.14
N THR A 380 -5.20 16.79 -24.03
CA THR A 380 -4.59 18.09 -24.33
C THR A 380 -5.55 19.04 -25.06
N TYR A 381 -6.49 18.50 -25.86
CA TYR A 381 -7.61 19.26 -26.43
C TYR A 381 -8.54 19.81 -25.35
N GLN A 382 -8.97 18.96 -24.40
CA GLN A 382 -9.85 19.36 -23.29
C GLN A 382 -9.18 20.41 -22.40
N GLN A 383 -7.88 20.27 -22.13
CA GLN A 383 -7.09 21.25 -21.38
C GLN A 383 -6.94 22.58 -22.11
N LEU A 384 -6.72 22.56 -23.43
CA LEU A 384 -6.74 23.76 -24.27
C LEU A 384 -8.12 24.43 -24.24
N ARG A 385 -9.20 23.65 -24.37
CA ARG A 385 -10.58 24.14 -24.27
C ARG A 385 -10.83 24.86 -22.96
N ALA A 386 -10.47 24.24 -21.83
CA ALA A 386 -10.65 24.84 -20.51
C ALA A 386 -9.95 26.21 -20.39
N ALA A 387 -8.68 26.29 -20.81
CA ALA A 387 -7.93 27.56 -20.79
C ALA A 387 -8.54 28.61 -21.75
N ALA A 388 -8.93 28.21 -22.95
CA ALA A 388 -9.49 29.12 -23.96
C ALA A 388 -10.90 29.61 -23.61
N VAL A 389 -11.71 28.78 -22.92
CA VAL A 389 -13.00 29.21 -22.36
C VAL A 389 -12.78 30.24 -21.26
N ALA A 390 -11.84 30.01 -20.34
CA ALA A 390 -11.49 30.98 -19.30
C ALA A 390 -10.96 32.31 -19.88
N ALA A 391 -10.29 32.26 -21.04
CA ALA A 391 -9.81 33.43 -21.77
C ALA A 391 -10.83 34.02 -22.78
N ALA A 392 -12.06 33.48 -22.84
CA ALA A 392 -13.11 33.88 -23.78
C ALA A 392 -12.71 33.84 -25.28
N CYS A 393 -11.81 32.93 -25.67
CA CYS A 393 -11.32 32.79 -27.05
C CYS A 393 -11.57 31.40 -27.66
N TRP A 394 -12.36 30.54 -27.00
CA TRP A 394 -12.56 29.15 -27.40
C TRP A 394 -12.99 28.97 -28.86
N THR A 395 -13.93 29.78 -29.38
CA THR A 395 -14.42 29.61 -30.76
C THR A 395 -13.28 29.66 -31.79
N SER A 396 -12.37 30.64 -31.68
CA SER A 396 -11.24 30.76 -32.60
C SER A 396 -10.18 29.68 -32.37
N GLU A 397 -9.95 29.28 -31.11
CA GLU A 397 -8.99 28.23 -30.78
C GLU A 397 -9.46 26.84 -31.21
N ARG A 398 -10.76 26.58 -31.12
CA ARG A 398 -11.40 25.35 -31.57
C ARG A 398 -11.17 25.12 -33.05
N GLU A 399 -11.42 26.12 -33.88
CA GLU A 399 -11.23 26.03 -35.34
C GLU A 399 -9.79 25.67 -35.69
N LYS A 400 -8.81 26.32 -35.05
CA LYS A 400 -7.39 26.03 -35.23
C LYS A 400 -7.01 24.64 -34.75
N ALA A 401 -7.53 24.22 -33.60
CA ALA A 401 -7.25 22.91 -33.02
C ALA A 401 -7.82 21.78 -33.91
N LEU A 402 -9.05 21.94 -34.41
CA LEU A 402 -9.65 20.97 -35.34
C LEU A 402 -8.95 20.93 -36.68
N ALA A 403 -8.52 22.07 -37.23
CA ALA A 403 -7.71 22.11 -38.44
C ALA A 403 -6.41 21.32 -38.25
N LEU A 404 -5.73 21.50 -37.12
CA LEU A 404 -4.49 20.79 -36.83
C LEU A 404 -4.68 19.26 -36.74
N VAL A 405 -5.77 18.80 -36.12
CA VAL A 405 -6.06 17.36 -36.01
C VAL A 405 -6.42 16.78 -37.37
N ARG A 406 -7.17 17.51 -38.21
CA ARG A 406 -7.48 17.09 -39.59
C ARG A 406 -6.23 17.00 -40.46
N ASP A 407 -5.32 17.97 -40.37
CA ASP A 407 -4.05 17.93 -41.10
C ASP A 407 -3.16 16.74 -40.65
N ASP A 408 -3.27 16.29 -39.40
CA ASP A 408 -2.54 15.14 -38.87
C ASP A 408 -3.02 13.81 -39.43
N VAL A 409 -4.35 13.68 -39.58
CA VAL A 409 -5.05 12.56 -40.22
C VAL A 409 -4.57 12.38 -41.66
N GLU A 410 -4.46 13.48 -42.42
CA GLU A 410 -4.00 13.44 -43.81
C GLU A 410 -2.52 13.03 -43.95
N ARG A 411 -1.72 13.20 -42.89
CA ARG A 411 -0.27 12.96 -42.90
C ARG A 411 0.15 11.61 -42.29
N THR A 412 -0.71 10.97 -41.50
CA THR A 412 -0.30 9.85 -40.63
C THR A 412 -1.31 8.71 -40.69
N ASP A 413 -0.88 7.54 -41.17
CA ASP A 413 -1.75 6.43 -41.59
C ASP A 413 -2.48 5.66 -40.46
N THR A 414 -2.41 6.06 -39.18
CA THR A 414 -3.00 5.24 -38.09
C THR A 414 -3.40 5.92 -36.77
N SER A 415 -2.75 7.00 -36.32
CA SER A 415 -2.97 7.55 -34.95
C SER A 415 -3.78 8.85 -34.92
N GLY A 416 -3.66 9.71 -35.94
CA GLY A 416 -4.41 10.98 -36.02
C GLY A 416 -5.92 10.76 -36.16
N ASP A 417 -6.30 9.74 -36.94
CA ASP A 417 -7.67 9.34 -37.28
C ASP A 417 -8.56 9.14 -36.06
N ARG A 418 -7.95 8.58 -35.00
CA ARG A 418 -8.64 8.22 -33.76
C ARG A 418 -8.87 9.43 -32.88
N VAL A 419 -7.94 10.37 -32.84
CA VAL A 419 -8.05 11.57 -32.00
C VAL A 419 -9.13 12.50 -32.54
N LEU A 420 -9.28 12.59 -33.86
CA LEU A 420 -10.34 13.41 -34.49
C LEU A 420 -11.74 12.97 -34.03
N VAL A 421 -12.03 11.68 -34.06
CA VAL A 421 -13.33 11.14 -33.64
C VAL A 421 -13.58 11.42 -32.15
N ASP A 422 -12.59 11.21 -31.29
CA ASP A 422 -12.70 11.48 -29.86
C ASP A 422 -12.98 12.96 -29.57
N VAL A 423 -12.28 13.87 -30.26
CA VAL A 423 -12.46 15.31 -30.13
C VAL A 423 -13.86 15.75 -30.57
N LEU A 424 -14.36 15.23 -31.70
CA LEU A 424 -15.70 15.56 -32.20
C LEU A 424 -16.82 15.01 -31.29
N LEU A 425 -16.63 13.79 -30.76
CA LEU A 425 -17.52 13.18 -29.76
C LEU A 425 -17.56 13.96 -28.44
N ASP A 426 -16.41 14.50 -28.02
CA ASP A 426 -16.29 15.33 -26.82
C ASP A 426 -16.99 16.69 -27.01
N ASP A 427 -16.90 17.27 -28.20
CA ASP A 427 -17.61 18.50 -28.60
C ASP A 427 -19.11 18.31 -28.88
N LYS A 428 -19.61 17.07 -28.84
CA LYS A 428 -21.00 16.70 -29.18
C LYS A 428 -21.37 16.98 -30.64
N ASP A 429 -20.39 17.07 -31.52
CA ASP A 429 -20.58 17.17 -32.96
C ASP A 429 -20.73 15.76 -33.56
N VAL A 430 -21.86 15.14 -33.27
CA VAL A 430 -22.13 13.72 -33.59
C VAL A 430 -22.07 13.49 -35.11
N ASP A 431 -22.62 14.41 -35.92
CA ASP A 431 -22.63 14.26 -37.37
C ASP A 431 -21.22 14.31 -37.97
N ALA A 432 -20.39 15.27 -37.55
CA ALA A 432 -19.00 15.33 -38.00
C ALA A 432 -18.20 14.12 -37.51
N ALA A 433 -18.46 13.65 -36.28
CA ALA A 433 -17.80 12.46 -35.73
C ALA A 433 -18.17 11.18 -36.52
N TRP A 434 -19.42 11.05 -36.95
CA TRP A 434 -19.88 9.97 -37.84
C TRP A 434 -19.18 10.03 -39.19
N GLN A 435 -19.05 11.21 -39.79
CA GLN A 435 -18.35 11.38 -41.05
C GLN A 435 -16.87 10.98 -40.91
N ALA A 436 -16.17 11.53 -39.92
CA ALA A 436 -14.75 11.23 -39.67
C ALA A 436 -14.52 9.73 -39.40
N ALA A 437 -15.39 9.08 -38.62
CA ALA A 437 -15.27 7.65 -38.33
C ALA A 437 -15.47 6.76 -39.58
N HIS A 438 -16.30 7.20 -40.54
CA HIS A 438 -16.46 6.49 -41.82
C HIS A 438 -15.28 6.72 -42.77
N GLU A 439 -14.76 7.94 -42.84
CA GLU A 439 -13.69 8.33 -43.77
C GLU A 439 -12.32 7.80 -43.33
N HIS A 440 -12.02 7.84 -42.03
CA HIS A 440 -10.69 7.52 -41.49
C HIS A 440 -10.69 6.28 -40.58
N GLY A 441 -11.85 5.71 -40.29
CA GLY A 441 -11.99 4.59 -39.38
C GLY A 441 -12.03 5.01 -37.90
N ALA A 442 -12.52 4.10 -37.05
CA ALA A 442 -12.60 4.31 -35.60
C ALA A 442 -12.51 2.98 -34.86
N HIS A 443 -12.10 3.03 -33.59
CA HIS A 443 -12.09 1.87 -32.70
C HIS A 443 -13.50 1.43 -32.29
N ASP A 444 -13.64 0.16 -31.91
CA ASP A 444 -14.93 -0.39 -31.45
C ASP A 444 -15.52 0.39 -30.27
N SER A 445 -14.70 0.92 -29.37
CA SER A 445 -15.14 1.79 -28.26
C SER A 445 -15.67 3.14 -28.74
N GLN A 446 -15.06 3.72 -29.77
CA GLN A 446 -15.49 4.97 -30.38
C GLN A 446 -16.79 4.78 -31.16
N TRP A 447 -16.88 3.70 -31.96
CA TRP A 447 -18.11 3.29 -32.62
C TRP A 447 -19.25 3.04 -31.64
N LEU A 448 -18.97 2.39 -30.52
CA LEU A 448 -19.95 2.17 -29.47
C LEU A 448 -20.46 3.50 -28.90
N THR A 449 -19.55 4.45 -28.63
CA THR A 449 -19.89 5.78 -28.12
C THR A 449 -20.69 6.60 -29.14
N LEU A 450 -20.31 6.54 -30.43
CA LEU A 450 -21.04 7.16 -31.54
C LEU A 450 -22.47 6.62 -31.64
N ALA A 451 -22.63 5.29 -31.61
CA ALA A 451 -23.92 4.63 -31.66
C ALA A 451 -24.79 4.96 -30.44
N ASP A 452 -24.20 5.06 -29.25
CA ASP A 452 -24.92 5.44 -28.03
C ASP A 452 -25.46 6.88 -28.14
N GLN A 453 -24.64 7.81 -28.61
CA GLN A 453 -25.02 9.22 -28.75
C GLN A 453 -26.00 9.45 -29.91
N SER A 454 -25.90 8.67 -31.00
CA SER A 454 -26.77 8.83 -32.17
C SER A 454 -28.05 7.99 -32.11
N ARG A 455 -28.20 7.06 -31.16
CA ARG A 455 -29.40 6.22 -31.04
C ARG A 455 -30.74 6.99 -31.12
N PRO A 456 -30.92 8.17 -30.50
CA PRO A 456 -32.18 8.90 -30.56
C PRO A 456 -32.48 9.50 -31.95
N THR A 457 -31.45 9.87 -32.71
CA THR A 457 -31.58 10.61 -33.97
C THR A 457 -31.33 9.74 -35.21
N ARG A 458 -30.53 8.68 -35.08
CA ARG A 458 -30.09 7.76 -36.13
C ARG A 458 -30.11 6.29 -35.66
N PRO A 459 -31.28 5.75 -35.25
CA PRO A 459 -31.37 4.41 -34.67
C PRO A 459 -30.93 3.28 -35.62
N ALA A 460 -31.08 3.45 -36.94
CA ALA A 460 -30.63 2.46 -37.93
C ALA A 460 -29.09 2.35 -38.00
N ASP A 461 -28.38 3.48 -37.99
CA ASP A 461 -26.90 3.49 -38.01
C ASP A 461 -26.33 2.94 -36.71
N ALA A 462 -26.93 3.32 -35.57
CA ALA A 462 -26.56 2.77 -34.27
C ALA A 462 -26.79 1.26 -34.21
N LEU A 463 -27.92 0.76 -34.76
CA LEU A 463 -28.21 -0.67 -34.84
C LEU A 463 -27.14 -1.43 -35.64
N ALA A 464 -26.73 -0.92 -36.81
CA ALA A 464 -25.69 -1.55 -37.62
C ALA A 464 -24.37 -1.70 -36.87
N VAL A 465 -23.97 -0.69 -36.10
CA VAL A 465 -22.77 -0.74 -35.24
C VAL A 465 -22.93 -1.79 -34.15
N TYR A 466 -24.04 -1.80 -33.42
CA TYR A 466 -24.24 -2.77 -32.33
C TYR A 466 -24.25 -4.21 -32.85
N LEU A 467 -24.89 -4.48 -34.00
CA LEU A 467 -24.89 -5.81 -34.62
C LEU A 467 -23.48 -6.28 -34.98
N ARG A 468 -22.65 -5.38 -35.56
CA ARG A 468 -21.25 -5.67 -35.89
C ARG A 468 -20.43 -6.00 -34.65
N LEU A 469 -20.56 -5.18 -33.59
CA LEU A 469 -19.84 -5.39 -32.32
C LEU A 469 -20.30 -6.67 -31.62
N ALA A 470 -21.61 -6.94 -31.60
CA ALA A 470 -22.19 -8.16 -31.04
C ALA A 470 -21.65 -9.41 -31.77
N ALA A 471 -21.65 -9.40 -33.11
CA ALA A 471 -21.14 -10.50 -33.92
C ALA A 471 -19.69 -10.86 -33.59
N ARG A 472 -18.84 -9.88 -33.29
CA ARG A 472 -17.46 -10.12 -32.84
C ARG A 472 -17.42 -10.81 -31.47
N LEU A 473 -18.13 -10.26 -30.48
CA LEU A 473 -18.18 -10.83 -29.12
C LEU A 473 -18.76 -12.26 -29.09
N THR A 474 -19.61 -12.64 -30.05
CA THR A 474 -20.11 -14.02 -30.14
C THR A 474 -19.02 -15.08 -30.34
N ARG A 475 -17.84 -14.69 -30.85
CA ARG A 475 -16.70 -15.60 -31.08
C ARG A 475 -15.83 -15.79 -29.85
N GLU A 476 -15.95 -14.90 -28.87
CA GLU A 476 -15.15 -14.89 -27.66
C GLU A 476 -15.84 -15.64 -26.50
N THR A 477 -15.08 -15.98 -25.47
CA THR A 477 -15.56 -16.67 -24.26
C THR A 477 -15.05 -16.01 -23.00
N GLY A 478 -15.94 -15.73 -22.05
CA GLY A 478 -15.61 -15.12 -20.76
C GLY A 478 -16.82 -14.44 -20.16
N ASN A 479 -16.91 -14.39 -18.83
CA ASN A 479 -18.08 -13.81 -18.16
C ASN A 479 -18.26 -12.33 -18.51
N ARG A 480 -17.16 -11.55 -18.52
CA ARG A 480 -17.17 -10.13 -18.91
C ARG A 480 -17.62 -9.93 -20.36
N THR A 481 -17.18 -10.79 -21.27
CA THR A 481 -17.62 -10.77 -22.68
C THR A 481 -19.12 -11.04 -22.81
N TYR A 482 -19.67 -11.96 -22.00
CA TYR A 482 -21.10 -12.27 -22.02
C TYR A 482 -21.94 -11.11 -21.47
N GLU A 483 -21.49 -10.45 -20.41
CA GLU A 483 -22.13 -9.23 -19.88
C GLU A 483 -22.13 -8.10 -20.92
N GLN A 484 -21.01 -7.89 -21.61
CA GLN A 484 -20.90 -6.92 -22.70
C GLN A 484 -21.83 -7.26 -23.87
N LEU A 485 -21.90 -8.54 -24.27
CA LEU A 485 -22.80 -8.99 -25.33
C LEU A 485 -24.26 -8.76 -24.96
N VAL A 486 -24.66 -9.10 -23.74
CA VAL A 486 -26.04 -8.85 -23.25
C VAL A 486 -26.35 -7.35 -23.25
N SER A 487 -25.42 -6.50 -22.81
CA SER A 487 -25.56 -5.04 -22.88
C SER A 487 -25.80 -4.55 -24.33
N LEU A 488 -25.07 -5.09 -25.31
CA LEU A 488 -25.30 -4.76 -26.72
C LEU A 488 -26.66 -5.23 -27.22
N LEU A 489 -27.10 -6.43 -26.83
CA LEU A 489 -28.42 -6.95 -27.23
C LEU A 489 -29.58 -6.10 -26.69
N LEU A 490 -29.44 -5.57 -25.48
CA LEU A 490 -30.41 -4.60 -24.93
C LEU A 490 -30.47 -3.33 -25.78
N ARG A 491 -29.31 -2.81 -26.21
CA ARG A 491 -29.23 -1.63 -27.09
C ARG A 491 -29.81 -1.91 -28.48
N ILE A 492 -29.58 -3.10 -29.03
CA ILE A 492 -30.18 -3.58 -30.29
C ILE A 492 -31.72 -3.60 -30.18
N ARG A 493 -32.25 -4.17 -29.10
CA ARG A 493 -33.69 -4.19 -28.81
C ARG A 493 -34.28 -2.79 -28.73
N ASP A 494 -33.56 -1.86 -28.09
CA ASP A 494 -33.96 -0.46 -28.02
C ASP A 494 -34.01 0.20 -29.41
N CYS A 495 -33.01 -0.02 -30.26
CA CYS A 495 -33.02 0.48 -31.64
C CYS A 495 -34.19 -0.07 -32.46
N HIS A 496 -34.44 -1.37 -32.40
CA HIS A 496 -35.59 -1.99 -33.08
C HIS A 496 -36.93 -1.43 -32.62
N ARG A 497 -37.06 -1.14 -31.31
CA ARG A 497 -38.24 -0.46 -30.78
C ARG A 497 -38.40 0.96 -31.34
N HIS A 498 -37.32 1.73 -31.46
CA HIS A 498 -37.35 3.06 -32.07
C HIS A 498 -37.64 3.02 -33.58
N LEU A 499 -37.21 1.97 -34.27
CA LEU A 499 -37.45 1.76 -35.71
C LEU A 499 -38.82 1.15 -36.02
N GLY A 500 -39.57 0.69 -35.00
CA GLY A 500 -40.85 0.01 -35.19
C GLY A 500 -40.72 -1.43 -35.70
N THR A 501 -39.58 -2.09 -35.47
CA THR A 501 -39.27 -3.46 -35.92
C THR A 501 -38.97 -4.44 -34.77
N PRO A 502 -39.84 -4.57 -33.75
CA PRO A 502 -39.60 -5.46 -32.61
C PRO A 502 -39.56 -6.96 -33.00
N ASP A 503 -40.25 -7.35 -34.08
CA ASP A 503 -40.27 -8.73 -34.57
C ASP A 503 -38.88 -9.15 -35.10
N ASP A 504 -38.19 -8.25 -35.82
CA ASP A 504 -36.83 -8.49 -36.30
C ASP A 504 -35.84 -8.69 -35.15
N CYS A 505 -36.01 -7.95 -34.04
CA CYS A 505 -35.21 -8.16 -32.83
C CYS A 505 -35.46 -9.56 -32.24
N THR A 506 -36.71 -10.00 -32.21
CA THR A 506 -37.09 -11.30 -31.66
C THR A 506 -36.48 -12.44 -32.50
N VAL A 507 -36.52 -12.30 -33.83
CA VAL A 507 -35.86 -13.23 -34.75
C VAL A 507 -34.35 -13.28 -34.48
N TYR A 508 -33.68 -12.12 -34.46
CA TYR A 508 -32.24 -12.03 -34.24
C TYR A 508 -31.80 -12.67 -32.91
N VAL A 509 -32.49 -12.37 -31.81
CA VAL A 509 -32.13 -12.92 -30.50
C VAL A 509 -32.39 -14.43 -30.46
N THR A 510 -33.48 -14.91 -31.08
CA THR A 510 -33.78 -16.35 -31.18
C THR A 510 -32.69 -17.10 -31.95
N GLU A 511 -32.25 -16.57 -33.08
CA GLU A 511 -31.14 -17.14 -33.87
C GLU A 511 -29.82 -17.15 -33.08
N LEU A 512 -29.53 -16.06 -32.37
CA LEU A 512 -28.33 -15.95 -31.54
C LEU A 512 -28.34 -16.99 -30.40
N ARG A 513 -29.49 -17.20 -29.75
CA ARG A 513 -29.66 -18.24 -28.72
C ARG A 513 -29.41 -19.63 -29.29
N ALA A 514 -29.96 -19.93 -30.48
CA ALA A 514 -29.76 -21.20 -31.16
C ALA A 514 -28.27 -21.45 -31.49
N ALA A 515 -27.58 -20.43 -31.99
CA ALA A 515 -26.16 -20.51 -32.33
C ALA A 515 -25.23 -20.65 -31.11
N GLN A 516 -25.57 -19.99 -30.00
CA GLN A 516 -24.72 -19.91 -28.80
C GLN A 516 -25.15 -20.85 -27.64
N LYS A 517 -26.07 -21.79 -27.90
CA LYS A 517 -26.68 -22.68 -26.88
C LYS A 517 -25.71 -23.43 -25.94
N ARG A 518 -24.46 -23.66 -26.38
CA ARG A 518 -23.42 -24.34 -25.59
C ARG A 518 -22.86 -23.44 -24.47
N LYS A 519 -23.02 -22.11 -24.55
CA LYS A 519 -22.52 -21.13 -23.58
C LYS A 519 -23.54 -20.92 -22.45
N ARG A 520 -23.59 -21.87 -21.50
CA ARG A 520 -24.60 -21.91 -20.41
C ARG A 520 -24.72 -20.62 -19.60
N ASN A 521 -23.59 -19.96 -19.30
CA ASN A 521 -23.62 -18.71 -18.53
C ASN A 521 -24.19 -17.53 -19.34
N LEU A 522 -23.93 -17.48 -20.65
CA LEU A 522 -24.54 -16.48 -21.53
C LEU A 522 -26.06 -16.67 -21.59
N MET A 523 -26.55 -17.91 -21.74
CA MET A 523 -27.99 -18.20 -21.74
C MET A 523 -28.66 -17.74 -20.45
N ARG A 524 -28.04 -18.03 -19.30
CA ARG A 524 -28.52 -17.57 -17.98
C ARG A 524 -28.61 -16.03 -17.91
N LEU A 525 -27.60 -15.31 -18.42
CA LEU A 525 -27.61 -13.84 -18.42
C LEU A 525 -28.69 -13.29 -19.37
N MET A 526 -28.88 -13.89 -20.55
CA MET A 526 -29.94 -13.50 -21.47
C MET A 526 -31.34 -13.69 -20.86
N ASP A 527 -31.57 -14.83 -20.19
CA ASP A 527 -32.84 -15.13 -19.50
C ASP A 527 -33.14 -14.08 -18.40
N GLN A 528 -32.12 -13.67 -17.64
CA GLN A 528 -32.26 -12.65 -16.59
C GLN A 528 -32.72 -11.29 -17.13
N HIS A 529 -32.39 -10.96 -18.37
CA HIS A 529 -32.71 -9.68 -19.01
C HIS A 529 -33.90 -9.77 -19.99
N GLY A 530 -34.58 -10.92 -20.03
CA GLY A 530 -35.72 -11.16 -20.93
C GLY A 530 -35.32 -11.06 -22.41
N LEU A 531 -34.14 -11.59 -22.76
CA LEU A 531 -33.60 -11.67 -24.11
C LEU A 531 -33.72 -13.08 -24.68
#